data_AF-A0A554GLZ6-F1
#
_entry.id   AF-A0A554GLZ6-F1
#
_cell.length_a   1.000
_cell.length_b   1.000
_cell.length_c   1.000
_cell.angle_alpha   90.00
_cell.angle_beta   90.00
_cell.angle_gamma   90.00
#
_symmetry.space_group_name_H-M   'P 1'
#
loop_
_entity.id
_entity.type
_entity.pdbx_description
1 polymer ?
#
loop_
_entity_poly.entity_id
_entity_poly.type
_entity_poly.pdbx_seq_one_letter_code
_entity_poly.pdbx_strand_id
1 'polypeptide(L)'
;MNYLLKAAEKMCEHDSAHERSLFILAMIIFILVPVRLISGSKSWRPSLRDFQEKNTILTYCAIDAERVFCLQAPEVFSRYFERYLKARAIAKSDRASADLAVFTTLGGRPGITSRQVRNVIKDISQTAVSMMTQDGMTEQDTALVAAARLDTIRAAAIMVSLQDFGFDNTRSRLGYESLNALQNRCASTSKITFM
;
A
#
# COMPACT_ATOMS: atom_id res chain seq x y z
N MET A 1 3.95 12.29 -1.61
CA MET A 1 3.99 10.85 -1.94
C MET A 1 5.29 10.43 -2.59
N ASN A 2 5.83 11.19 -3.56
CA ASN A 2 7.10 10.85 -4.22
C ASN A 2 8.27 10.65 -3.23
N TYR A 3 8.41 11.50 -2.22
CA TYR A 3 9.43 11.31 -1.17
C TYR A 3 9.25 10.04 -0.35
N LEU A 4 8.02 9.58 -0.10
CA LEU A 4 7.78 8.31 0.59
C LEU A 4 8.25 7.11 -0.26
N LEU A 5 7.95 7.13 -1.56
CA LEU A 5 8.41 6.09 -2.48
C LEU A 5 9.95 6.10 -2.60
N LYS A 6 10.56 7.27 -2.83
CA LYS A 6 12.03 7.42 -2.89
C LYS A 6 12.70 6.95 -1.59
N ALA A 7 12.13 7.29 -0.43
CA ALA A 7 12.64 6.85 0.86
C ALA A 7 12.56 5.34 1.01
N ALA A 8 11.42 4.72 0.66
CA ALA A 8 11.27 3.28 0.70
C ALA A 8 12.23 2.57 -0.28
N GLU A 9 12.45 3.12 -1.47
CA GLU A 9 13.45 2.63 -2.44
C GLU A 9 14.86 2.73 -1.87
N LYS A 10 15.24 3.87 -1.28
CA LYS A 10 16.53 4.07 -0.60
C LYS A 10 16.73 3.10 0.56
N MET A 11 15.69 2.82 1.34
CA MET A 11 15.76 1.82 2.41
C MET A 11 16.11 0.43 1.85
N CYS A 12 15.58 0.06 0.68
CA CYS A 12 15.89 -1.22 0.03
C CYS A 12 17.33 -1.31 -0.47
N GLU A 13 17.96 -0.19 -0.83
CA GLU A 13 19.39 -0.16 -1.23
C GLU A 13 20.32 -0.53 -0.06
N HIS A 14 19.89 -0.24 1.18
CA HIS A 14 20.66 -0.54 2.39
C HIS A 14 20.34 -1.93 2.93
N ASP A 15 19.08 -2.34 2.91
CA ASP A 15 18.63 -3.65 3.37
C ASP A 15 17.45 -4.16 2.53
N SER A 16 17.67 -5.28 1.85
CA SER A 16 16.66 -5.98 1.05
C SER A 16 15.42 -6.42 1.85
N ALA A 17 15.50 -6.50 3.19
CA ALA A 17 14.34 -6.76 4.04
C ALA A 17 13.26 -5.66 3.91
N HIS A 18 13.64 -4.47 3.44
CA HIS A 18 12.73 -3.36 3.17
C HIS A 18 11.95 -3.48 1.85
N GLU A 19 12.23 -4.49 1.01
CA GLU A 19 11.43 -4.74 -0.20
C GLU A 19 9.95 -4.99 0.13
N ARG A 20 9.68 -5.62 1.28
CA ARG A 20 8.32 -5.75 1.82
C ARG A 20 7.72 -4.39 2.18
N SER A 21 8.50 -3.50 2.76
CA SER A 21 8.06 -2.15 3.14
C SER A 21 7.68 -1.32 1.91
N LEU A 22 8.54 -1.34 0.88
CA LEU A 22 8.27 -0.70 -0.40
C LEU A 22 7.02 -1.26 -1.08
N PHE A 23 6.87 -2.58 -1.10
CA PHE A 23 5.72 -3.22 -1.73
C PHE A 23 4.39 -2.86 -1.03
N ILE A 24 4.37 -2.85 0.31
CA ILE A 24 3.22 -2.39 1.10
C ILE A 24 2.84 -0.95 0.73
N LEU A 25 3.83 -0.04 0.69
CA LEU A 25 3.58 1.36 0.33
C LEU A 25 3.03 1.48 -1.10
N ALA A 26 3.60 0.73 -2.05
CA ALA A 26 3.14 0.71 -3.44
C ALA A 26 1.69 0.22 -3.56
N MET A 27 1.27 -0.79 -2.79
CA MET A 27 -0.13 -1.24 -2.78
C MET A 27 -1.08 -0.15 -2.26
N ILE A 28 -0.67 0.62 -1.25
CA ILE A 28 -1.47 1.72 -0.70
C ILE A 28 -1.57 2.88 -1.69
N ILE A 29 -0.49 3.23 -2.39
CA ILE A 29 -0.44 4.39 -3.28
C ILE A 29 -1.04 4.09 -4.66
N PHE A 30 -0.73 2.95 -5.26
CA PHE A 30 -1.10 2.68 -6.66
C PHE A 30 -2.40 1.89 -6.79
N ILE A 31 -2.60 0.88 -5.94
CA ILE A 31 -3.82 0.06 -5.93
C ILE A 31 -4.86 0.65 -4.97
N LEU A 32 -4.50 1.61 -4.12
CA LEU A 32 -5.39 2.22 -3.14
C LEU A 32 -5.95 1.18 -2.15
N VAL A 33 -5.15 0.19 -1.77
CA VAL A 33 -5.57 -0.88 -0.85
C VAL A 33 -5.67 -0.34 0.58
N PRO A 34 -6.78 -0.56 1.32
CA PRO A 34 -6.85 -0.26 2.73
C PRO A 34 -5.97 -1.21 3.56
N VAL A 35 -5.47 -0.72 4.70
CA VAL A 35 -4.67 -1.54 5.62
C VAL A 35 -5.34 -2.86 6.01
N ARG A 36 -6.67 -2.89 6.18
CA ARG A 36 -7.40 -4.11 6.54
C ARG A 36 -7.31 -5.22 5.49
N LEU A 37 -7.18 -4.86 4.20
CA LEU A 37 -7.03 -5.83 3.11
C LEU A 37 -5.55 -6.22 2.90
N ILE A 38 -4.61 -5.50 3.52
CA ILE A 38 -3.20 -5.86 3.60
C ILE A 38 -2.94 -6.80 4.78
N SER A 39 -3.59 -6.55 5.93
CA SER A 39 -3.44 -7.40 7.11
C SER A 39 -4.33 -8.64 7.10
N GLY A 40 -5.43 -8.61 6.34
CA GLY A 40 -6.42 -9.67 6.30
C GLY A 40 -7.24 -9.75 7.58
N SER A 41 -7.93 -10.87 7.74
CA SER A 41 -8.81 -11.18 8.86
C SER A 41 -8.46 -12.54 9.46
N LYS A 42 -9.29 -13.04 10.38
CA LYS A 42 -9.17 -14.42 10.88
C LYS A 42 -9.56 -15.45 9.82
N SER A 43 -10.50 -15.12 8.93
CA SER A 43 -11.06 -16.02 7.92
C SER A 43 -10.36 -15.95 6.57
N TRP A 44 -9.59 -14.88 6.32
CA TRP A 44 -8.82 -14.73 5.08
C TRP A 44 -7.49 -14.03 5.34
N ARG A 45 -6.43 -14.51 4.69
CA ARG A 45 -5.11 -13.87 4.71
C ARG A 45 -4.62 -13.70 3.27
N PRO A 46 -3.97 -12.56 2.95
CA PRO A 46 -3.40 -12.34 1.63
C PRO A 46 -2.41 -13.43 1.22
N SER A 47 -2.67 -14.04 0.08
CA SER A 47 -1.84 -15.03 -0.61
C SER A 47 -1.54 -14.59 -2.04
N LEU A 48 -0.46 -15.08 -2.65
CA LEU A 48 -0.08 -14.67 -4.00
C LEU A 48 -1.13 -15.03 -5.05
N ARG A 49 -1.92 -16.10 -4.84
CA ARG A 49 -3.07 -16.43 -5.69
C ARG A 49 -4.17 -15.36 -5.72
N ASP A 50 -4.19 -14.47 -4.72
CA ASP A 50 -5.13 -13.35 -4.68
C ASP A 50 -4.72 -12.26 -5.69
N PHE A 51 -3.50 -12.30 -6.23
CA PHE A 51 -3.10 -11.53 -7.40
C PHE A 51 -3.41 -12.32 -8.68
N GLN A 52 -4.40 -11.85 -9.42
CA GLN A 52 -4.84 -12.45 -10.67
C GLN A 52 -4.46 -11.54 -11.84
N GLU A 53 -3.91 -12.11 -12.90
CA GLU A 53 -3.55 -11.37 -14.11
C GLU A 53 -4.43 -11.85 -15.27
N LYS A 54 -5.19 -10.93 -15.84
CA LYS A 54 -6.04 -11.20 -17.02
C LYS A 54 -5.89 -10.06 -18.01
N ASN A 55 -5.61 -10.38 -19.28
CA ASN A 55 -5.40 -9.39 -20.33
C ASN A 55 -4.42 -8.27 -19.90
N THR A 56 -3.26 -8.67 -19.35
CA THR A 56 -2.21 -7.78 -18.80
C THR A 56 -2.63 -6.87 -17.64
N ILE A 57 -3.84 -7.03 -17.11
CA ILE A 57 -4.32 -6.29 -15.94
C ILE A 57 -4.13 -7.16 -14.71
N LEU A 58 -3.23 -6.74 -13.84
CA LEU A 58 -3.05 -7.31 -12.52
C LEU A 58 -4.16 -6.81 -11.58
N THR A 59 -4.84 -7.72 -10.90
CA THR A 59 -5.95 -7.43 -9.97
C THR A 59 -5.69 -8.11 -8.65
N TYR A 60 -5.81 -7.37 -7.54
CA TYR A 60 -5.73 -7.91 -6.18
C TYR A 60 -7.15 -8.20 -5.66
N CYS A 61 -7.48 -9.47 -5.48
CA CYS A 61 -8.78 -9.97 -5.05
C CYS A 61 -8.76 -10.30 -3.56
N ALA A 62 -9.22 -9.38 -2.72
CA ALA A 62 -9.25 -9.54 -1.28
C ALA A 62 -10.62 -9.98 -0.75
N ILE A 63 -10.67 -10.67 0.38
CA ILE A 63 -11.92 -11.09 1.03
C ILE A 63 -12.05 -10.39 2.39
N ASP A 64 -13.15 -9.69 2.60
CA ASP A 64 -13.48 -9.02 3.87
C ASP A 64 -14.98 -9.12 4.13
N ALA A 65 -15.36 -9.59 5.34
CA ALA A 65 -16.74 -9.87 5.72
C ALA A 65 -17.53 -10.67 4.65
N GLU A 66 -16.94 -11.77 4.15
CA GLU A 66 -17.51 -12.67 3.12
C GLU A 66 -17.72 -12.03 1.74
N ARG A 67 -17.29 -10.78 1.56
CA ARG A 67 -17.34 -10.08 0.27
C ARG A 67 -15.97 -10.08 -0.39
N VAL A 68 -15.98 -10.25 -1.72
CA VAL A 68 -14.77 -10.15 -2.55
C VAL A 68 -14.63 -8.70 -3.03
N PHE A 69 -13.43 -8.17 -2.88
CA PHE A 69 -13.02 -6.85 -3.36
C PHE A 69 -11.93 -7.05 -4.41
N CYS A 70 -12.19 -6.67 -5.65
CA CYS A 70 -11.21 -6.75 -6.73
C CYS A 70 -10.65 -5.37 -7.01
N LEU A 71 -9.38 -5.14 -6.69
CA LEU A 71 -8.70 -3.86 -6.85
C LEU A 71 -7.74 -3.97 -8.05
N GLN A 72 -8.06 -3.31 -9.15
CA GLN A 72 -7.22 -3.33 -10.36
C GLN A 72 -5.96 -2.50 -10.13
N ALA A 73 -4.80 -3.04 -10.49
CA ALA A 73 -3.55 -2.32 -10.40
C ALA A 73 -3.27 -1.54 -11.69
N PRO A 74 -2.83 -0.28 -11.60
CA PRO A 74 -2.33 0.43 -12.77
C PRO A 74 -1.01 -0.20 -13.26
N GLU A 75 -0.69 -0.05 -14.54
CA GLU A 75 0.50 -0.63 -15.17
C GLU A 75 1.80 -0.30 -14.39
N VAL A 76 1.93 0.93 -13.90
CA VAL A 76 3.09 1.38 -13.10
C VAL A 76 3.31 0.59 -11.81
N PHE A 77 2.31 -0.14 -11.31
CA PHE A 77 2.45 -1.00 -10.13
C PHE A 77 3.25 -2.28 -10.43
N SER A 78 3.21 -2.76 -11.68
CA SER A 78 3.85 -4.03 -12.10
C SER A 78 5.32 -4.11 -11.68
N ARG A 79 6.08 -3.03 -11.85
CA ARG A 79 7.50 -2.97 -11.44
C ARG A 79 7.71 -3.25 -9.96
N TYR A 80 6.81 -2.78 -9.08
CA TYR A 80 6.91 -3.02 -7.64
C TYR A 80 6.55 -4.46 -7.29
N PHE A 81 5.55 -5.02 -7.99
CA PHE A 81 5.17 -6.42 -7.82
C PHE A 81 6.28 -7.37 -8.26
N GLU A 82 6.86 -7.16 -9.44
CA GLU A 82 7.95 -7.98 -9.94
C GLU A 82 9.21 -7.85 -9.08
N ARG A 83 9.55 -6.63 -8.65
CA ARG A 83 10.64 -6.37 -7.71
C ARG A 83 10.45 -7.13 -6.40
N TYR A 84 9.25 -7.11 -5.83
CA TYR A 84 8.95 -7.82 -4.59
C TYR A 84 9.01 -9.34 -4.73
N LEU A 85 8.49 -9.91 -5.82
CA LEU A 85 8.59 -11.34 -6.09
C LEU A 85 10.04 -11.79 -6.26
N LYS A 86 10.85 -10.99 -6.97
CA LYS A 86 12.29 -11.25 -7.16
C LYS A 86 13.03 -11.25 -5.82
N ALA A 87 12.76 -10.26 -4.96
CA ALA A 87 13.35 -10.19 -3.62
C ALA A 87 13.02 -11.40 -2.74
N ARG A 88 11.88 -12.04 -2.99
CA ARG A 88 11.45 -13.27 -2.30
C ARG A 88 11.85 -14.57 -3.01
N ALA A 89 12.58 -14.47 -4.13
CA ALA A 89 12.94 -15.60 -4.98
C ALA A 89 11.72 -16.45 -5.42
N ILE A 90 10.58 -15.80 -5.67
CA ILE A 90 9.35 -16.48 -6.10
C ILE A 90 9.26 -16.46 -7.62
N ALA A 91 9.21 -17.64 -8.24
CA ALA A 91 9.04 -17.75 -9.68
C ALA A 91 7.63 -17.35 -10.12
N LYS A 92 7.48 -16.89 -11.38
CA LYS A 92 6.16 -16.53 -11.93
C LYS A 92 5.19 -17.73 -11.93
N SER A 93 5.71 -18.96 -12.11
CA SER A 93 4.93 -20.21 -12.05
C SER A 93 4.27 -20.45 -10.70
N ASP A 94 4.90 -19.98 -9.62
CA ASP A 94 4.50 -20.31 -8.25
C ASP A 94 3.44 -19.35 -7.72
N ARG A 95 3.12 -18.28 -8.48
CA ARG A 95 2.12 -17.27 -8.11
C ARG A 95 0.74 -17.87 -7.83
N ALA A 96 0.39 -18.96 -8.50
CA ALA A 96 -0.89 -19.64 -8.32
C ALA A 96 -0.99 -20.44 -7.00
N SER A 97 0.12 -20.59 -6.27
CA SER A 97 0.14 -21.33 -5.01
C SER A 97 -0.66 -20.59 -3.93
N ALA A 98 -1.61 -21.29 -3.32
CA ALA A 98 -2.38 -20.80 -2.18
C ALA A 98 -1.53 -20.66 -0.91
N ASP A 99 -0.43 -21.41 -0.81
CA ASP A 99 0.39 -21.51 0.40
C ASP A 99 1.40 -20.35 0.51
N LEU A 100 1.61 -19.60 -0.57
CA LEU A 100 2.52 -18.46 -0.58
C LEU A 100 1.79 -17.21 -0.10
N ALA A 101 1.93 -16.91 1.18
CA ALA A 101 1.46 -15.63 1.73
C ALA A 101 2.07 -14.44 0.99
N VAL A 102 1.28 -13.39 0.73
CA VAL A 102 1.78 -12.14 0.12
C VAL A 102 2.82 -11.51 1.03
N PHE A 103 2.54 -11.46 2.33
CA PHE A 103 3.41 -10.88 3.33
C PHE A 103 3.82 -11.92 4.35
N THR A 104 5.06 -11.82 4.83
CA THR A 104 5.55 -12.54 5.99
C THR A 104 6.00 -11.52 7.04
N THR A 105 6.00 -11.92 8.31
CA THR A 105 6.68 -11.17 9.38
C THR A 105 8.20 -11.23 9.18
N LEU A 106 8.98 -10.39 9.88
CA LEU A 106 10.44 -10.45 9.84
C LEU A 106 10.99 -11.82 10.26
N GLY A 107 10.27 -12.55 11.12
CA GLY A 107 10.57 -13.93 11.50
C GLY A 107 9.98 -14.99 10.56
N GLY A 108 9.58 -14.62 9.35
CA GLY A 108 9.10 -15.56 8.31
C GLY A 108 7.65 -16.05 8.46
N ARG A 109 6.95 -15.73 9.55
CA ARG A 109 5.55 -16.19 9.75
C ARG A 109 4.62 -15.59 8.69
N PRO A 110 3.71 -16.37 8.07
CA PRO A 110 2.71 -15.88 7.12
C PRO A 110 1.78 -14.79 7.69
N GLY A 111 1.60 -13.71 6.92
CA GLY A 111 0.76 -12.57 7.22
C GLY A 111 1.48 -11.45 7.99
N ILE A 112 0.79 -10.31 8.11
CA ILE A 112 1.21 -9.14 8.90
C ILE A 112 0.00 -8.48 9.57
N THR A 113 0.20 -7.87 10.73
CA THR A 113 -0.84 -7.15 11.46
C THR A 113 -0.94 -5.70 11.00
N SER A 114 -2.11 -5.07 11.16
CA SER A 114 -2.28 -3.63 10.88
C SER A 114 -1.31 -2.75 11.67
N ARG A 115 -0.87 -3.19 12.86
CA ARG A 115 0.18 -2.51 13.65
C ARG A 115 1.55 -2.58 12.96
N GLN A 116 1.92 -3.73 12.41
CA GLN A 116 3.16 -3.86 11.65
C GLN A 116 3.14 -3.01 10.37
N VAL A 117 2.01 -2.96 9.66
CA VAL A 117 1.85 -2.06 8.51
C VAL A 117 2.01 -0.58 8.92
N ARG A 118 1.44 -0.18 10.07
CA ARG A 118 1.64 1.19 10.62
C ARG A 118 3.10 1.50 10.91
N ASN A 119 3.83 0.56 11.51
CA ASN A 119 5.26 0.74 11.78
C ASN A 119 6.06 0.90 10.50
N VAL A 120 5.79 0.06 9.47
CA VAL A 120 6.42 0.18 8.15
C VAL A 120 6.27 1.60 7.58
N ILE A 121 5.06 2.16 7.62
CA ILE A 121 4.83 3.53 7.14
C ILE A 121 5.55 4.57 7.98
N LYS A 122 5.56 4.42 9.30
CA LYS A 122 6.28 5.33 10.19
C LYS A 122 7.77 5.38 9.84
N ASP A 123 8.40 4.23 9.66
CA ASP A 123 9.84 4.12 9.35
C ASP A 123 10.16 4.76 7.99
N ILE A 124 9.30 4.54 6.99
CA ILE A 124 9.42 5.20 5.68
C ILE A 124 9.25 6.71 5.82
N SER A 125 8.25 7.20 6.55
CA SER A 125 8.02 8.63 6.75
C SER A 125 9.19 9.30 7.44
N GLN A 126 9.80 8.67 8.45
CA GLN A 126 11.01 9.19 9.11
C GLN A 126 12.18 9.31 8.15
N THR A 127 12.39 8.30 7.30
CA THR A 127 13.43 8.33 6.26
C THR A 127 13.15 9.43 5.24
N ALA A 128 11.89 9.58 4.81
CA ALA A 128 11.47 10.61 3.88
C ALA A 128 11.67 12.02 4.45
N VAL A 129 11.36 12.25 5.74
CA VAL A 129 11.62 13.52 6.42
C VAL A 129 13.11 13.84 6.40
N SER A 130 13.97 12.87 6.75
CA SER A 130 15.41 13.08 6.72
C SER A 130 15.92 13.45 5.32
N MET A 131 15.41 12.81 4.27
CA MET A 131 15.73 13.15 2.88
C MET A 131 15.24 14.55 2.51
N MET A 132 14.01 14.90 2.85
CA MET A 132 13.44 16.21 2.56
C MET A 132 14.22 17.34 3.25
N THR A 133 14.66 17.14 4.49
CA THR A 133 15.51 18.10 5.20
C THR A 133 16.86 18.27 4.51
N GLN A 134 17.48 17.18 4.04
CA GLN A 134 18.74 17.23 3.28
C GLN A 134 18.57 17.96 1.94
N ASP A 135 17.42 17.80 1.29
CA ASP A 135 17.08 18.44 0.02
C ASP A 135 16.63 19.92 0.20
N GLY A 136 16.65 20.45 1.44
CA GLY A 136 16.31 21.85 1.74
C GLY A 136 14.82 22.17 1.68
N MET A 137 13.95 21.17 1.82
CA MET A 137 12.49 21.37 1.88
C MET A 137 12.09 22.12 3.17
N THR A 138 10.93 22.78 3.13
CA THR A 138 10.45 23.58 4.26
C THR A 138 10.09 22.74 5.49
N GLU A 139 10.14 23.35 6.67
CA GLU A 139 9.67 22.72 7.92
C GLU A 139 8.18 22.31 7.83
N GLN A 140 7.37 23.08 7.11
CA GLN A 140 5.96 22.77 6.89
C GLN A 140 5.78 21.50 6.05
N ASP A 141 6.51 21.37 4.94
CA ASP A 141 6.45 20.18 4.08
C ASP A 141 6.94 18.93 4.80
N THR A 142 8.02 19.05 5.56
CA THR A 142 8.57 17.95 6.35
C THR A 142 7.63 17.54 7.49
N ALA A 143 6.99 18.49 8.18
CA ALA A 143 5.99 18.20 9.22
C ALA A 143 4.78 17.44 8.68
N LEU A 144 4.32 17.77 7.46
CA LEU A 144 3.24 17.03 6.80
C LEU A 144 3.61 15.56 6.56
N VAL A 145 4.83 15.29 6.11
CA VAL A 145 5.31 13.92 5.90
C VAL A 145 5.57 13.20 7.23
N ALA A 146 6.08 13.90 8.24
CA ALA A 146 6.26 13.35 9.59
C ALA A 146 4.94 12.91 10.23
N ALA A 147 3.85 13.66 9.98
CA ALA A 147 2.51 13.35 10.47
C ALA A 147 1.76 12.31 9.62
N ALA A 148 2.35 11.81 8.52
CA ALA A 148 1.67 10.94 7.58
C ALA A 148 1.28 9.59 8.23
N ARG A 149 -0.02 9.28 8.16
CA ARG A 149 -0.62 8.02 8.61
C ARG A 149 -1.13 7.23 7.41
N LEU A 150 -1.33 5.92 7.59
CA LEU A 150 -1.86 5.01 6.56
C LEU A 150 -3.09 5.57 5.84
N ASP A 151 -4.11 5.98 6.60
CA ASP A 151 -5.37 6.45 6.02
C ASP A 151 -5.20 7.80 5.32
N THR A 152 -4.35 8.69 5.84
CA THR A 152 -4.02 9.97 5.22
C THR A 152 -3.24 9.79 3.92
N ILE A 153 -2.27 8.88 3.88
CA ILE A 153 -1.51 8.55 2.66
C ILE A 153 -2.45 7.98 1.60
N ARG A 154 -3.31 7.03 1.99
CA ARG A 154 -4.29 6.45 1.07
C ARG A 154 -5.28 7.49 0.56
N ALA A 155 -5.80 8.36 1.42
CA ALA A 155 -6.71 9.43 1.03
C ALA A 155 -6.04 10.40 0.04
N ALA A 156 -4.80 10.81 0.29
CA ALA A 156 -4.03 11.63 -0.63
C ALA A 156 -3.80 10.90 -1.97
N ALA A 157 -3.48 9.61 -1.95
CA ALA A 157 -3.32 8.80 -3.17
C ALA A 157 -4.62 8.66 -3.97
N ILE A 158 -5.78 8.55 -3.31
CA ILE A 158 -7.08 8.57 -3.96
C ILE A 158 -7.31 9.92 -4.66
N MET A 159 -7.04 11.04 -3.98
CA MET A 159 -7.23 12.37 -4.57
C MET A 159 -6.35 12.58 -5.80
N VAL A 160 -5.08 12.18 -5.73
CA VAL A 160 -4.18 12.26 -6.89
C VAL A 160 -4.62 11.30 -8.00
N SER A 161 -5.06 10.09 -7.66
CA SER A 161 -5.60 9.16 -8.66
C SER A 161 -6.83 9.73 -9.38
N LEU A 162 -7.72 10.43 -8.67
CA LEU A 162 -8.89 11.09 -9.26
C LEU A 162 -8.47 12.21 -10.22
N GLN A 163 -7.45 12.99 -9.85
CA GLN A 163 -6.92 14.07 -10.67
C GLN A 163 -6.23 13.54 -11.94
N ASP A 164 -5.39 12.50 -11.80
CA ASP A 164 -4.54 12.00 -12.89
C ASP A 164 -5.29 11.04 -13.83
N PHE A 165 -6.20 10.20 -13.31
CA PHE A 165 -6.82 9.10 -14.07
C PHE A 165 -8.34 9.18 -14.17
N GLY A 166 -8.97 10.12 -13.47
CA GLY A 166 -10.42 10.27 -13.44
C GLY A 166 -11.15 9.26 -12.55
N PHE A 167 -12.47 9.39 -12.54
CA PHE A 167 -13.35 8.66 -11.62
C PHE A 167 -13.36 7.15 -11.86
N ASP A 168 -13.59 6.71 -13.10
CA ASP A 168 -13.79 5.28 -13.40
C ASP A 168 -12.54 4.44 -13.15
N ASN A 169 -11.37 4.93 -13.58
CA ASN A 169 -10.08 4.28 -13.31
C ASN A 169 -9.75 4.25 -11.82
N THR A 170 -10.13 5.30 -11.08
CA THR A 170 -9.91 5.31 -9.62
C THR A 170 -10.88 4.36 -8.93
N ARG A 171 -12.13 4.30 -9.39
CA ARG A 171 -13.15 3.40 -8.85
C ARG A 171 -12.75 1.93 -8.99
N SER A 172 -12.15 1.52 -10.12
CA SER A 172 -11.70 0.14 -10.30
C SER A 172 -10.56 -0.27 -9.35
N ARG A 173 -9.79 0.70 -8.83
CA ARG A 173 -8.77 0.50 -7.79
C ARG A 173 -9.38 0.41 -6.39
N LEU A 174 -10.57 0.97 -6.16
CA LEU A 174 -11.23 0.96 -4.84
C LEU A 174 -12.05 -0.31 -4.56
N GLY A 175 -12.25 -1.16 -5.57
CA GLY A 175 -13.08 -2.38 -5.53
C GLY A 175 -14.56 -2.08 -5.39
N TYR A 176 -15.00 -1.65 -4.20
CA TYR A 176 -16.38 -1.31 -3.90
C TYR A 176 -16.54 -0.23 -2.80
N GLU A 177 -15.44 0.32 -2.26
CA GLU A 177 -15.56 1.46 -1.35
C GLU A 177 -16.06 2.67 -2.14
N SER A 178 -17.29 3.10 -1.87
CA SER A 178 -17.79 4.33 -2.47
C SER A 178 -16.91 5.49 -2.00
N LEU A 179 -16.61 6.42 -2.91
CA LEU A 179 -15.90 7.65 -2.57
C LEU A 179 -16.63 8.43 -1.47
N ASN A 180 -17.96 8.33 -1.40
CA ASN A 180 -18.77 8.87 -0.31
C ASN A 180 -18.41 8.24 1.05
N ALA A 181 -18.21 6.91 1.11
CA ALA A 181 -17.75 6.25 2.33
C ALA A 181 -16.32 6.69 2.71
N LEU A 182 -15.48 7.04 1.74
CA LEU A 182 -14.13 7.57 1.98
C LEU A 182 -14.18 9.04 2.46
N GLN A 183 -14.98 9.90 1.83
CA GLN A 183 -15.20 11.29 2.24
C GLN A 183 -15.75 11.36 3.66
N ASN A 184 -16.76 10.55 4.00
CA ASN A 184 -17.33 10.50 5.34
C ASN A 184 -16.31 10.07 6.40
N ARG A 185 -15.39 9.13 6.07
CA ARG A 185 -14.33 8.68 6.97
C ARG A 185 -13.20 9.70 7.12
N CYS A 186 -12.85 10.42 6.07
CA CYS A 186 -11.88 11.52 6.16
C CYS A 186 -12.45 12.66 7.01
N ALA A 187 -13.70 13.04 6.77
CA ALA A 187 -14.39 14.09 7.52
C ALA A 187 -14.56 13.74 9.01
N SER A 188 -14.79 12.47 9.36
CA SER A 188 -14.85 12.04 10.76
C SER A 188 -13.47 12.00 11.44
N THR A 189 -12.40 11.70 10.71
CA THR A 189 -11.03 11.71 11.25
C THR A 189 -10.54 13.13 11.55
N SER A 190 -10.92 14.12 10.71
CA SER A 190 -10.64 15.54 10.97
C SER A 190 -11.35 16.09 12.22
N LYS A 191 -12.50 15.53 12.59
CA LYS A 191 -13.23 15.91 13.82
C LYS A 191 -12.59 15.41 15.12
N ILE A 192 -11.73 14.39 15.06
CA ILE A 192 -11.06 13.82 16.25
C ILE A 192 -9.76 14.57 16.60
N THR A 193 -9.33 15.53 15.77
CA THR A 193 -8.12 16.34 16.03
C THR A 193 -8.43 17.70 16.68
N PHE A 194 -9.70 17.95 17.00
CA PHE A 194 -10.15 19.12 17.77
C PHE A 194 -11.04 18.68 18.94
N MET A 195 -10.45 17.99 19.90
CA MET A 195 -10.89 17.98 21.31
C MET A 195 -9.66 17.88 22.20
#